data_AF-A0A453CP35-F1
#
_entry.id   AF-A0A453CP35-F1
#
_cell.length_a   1.000
_cell.length_b   1.000
_cell.length_c   1.000
_cell.angle_alpha   90.00
_cell.angle_beta   90.00
_cell.angle_gamma   90.00
#
_symmetry.space_group_name_H-M   'P 1'
#
loop_
_entity.id
_entity.type
_entity.pdbx_description
1 polymer ?
#
loop_
_entity_poly.entity_id
_entity_poly.type
_entity_poly.pdbx_seq_one_letter_code
_entity_poly.pdbx_strand_id
1 'polypeptide(L)'
;GAGRSKHPLRVPGMRPGEQCFICKGTDHAAKNCPEKSYWDKNKICLLCRERGHSMKNCPDKGDGDLKKFCYNCGESGHSLSKCPKPIENGGTNFASCFVCKQQGHLSKDCPENTHGIYPKGWLL
;
A
#
# COMPACT_ATOMS: atom_id res chain seq x y z
N GLY A 1 -21.57 17.91 15.65
CA GLY A 1 -20.69 17.51 14.53
C GLY A 1 -19.25 17.87 14.87
N ALA A 2 -18.25 17.18 14.28
CA ALA A 2 -16.83 17.38 14.60
C ALA A 2 -16.07 18.06 13.45
N GLY A 3 -15.56 19.27 13.69
CA GLY A 3 -14.75 19.99 12.71
C GLY A 3 -13.35 19.38 12.55
N ARG A 4 -12.88 19.22 11.31
CA ARG A 4 -11.49 18.86 11.03
C ARG A 4 -10.61 20.10 11.16
N SER A 5 -9.78 20.16 12.20
CA SER A 5 -8.88 21.27 12.48
C SER A 5 -7.97 21.57 11.27
N LYS A 6 -8.16 22.73 10.65
CA LYS A 6 -7.26 23.29 9.62
C LYS A 6 -5.99 23.80 10.30
N HIS A 7 -5.14 22.87 10.68
CA HIS A 7 -3.84 23.13 11.29
C HIS A 7 -2.99 23.97 10.28
N PRO A 8 -2.37 25.10 10.69
CA PRO A 8 -2.02 26.18 9.74
C PRO A 8 -0.85 25.84 8.79
N LEU A 9 -1.16 25.72 7.48
CA LEU A 9 -0.26 25.24 6.40
C LEU A 9 0.21 23.77 6.59
N ARG A 10 0.98 23.25 5.61
CA ARG A 10 1.44 21.85 5.34
C ARG A 10 2.95 21.47 5.46
N VAL A 11 3.81 21.81 6.42
CA VAL A 11 3.68 22.64 7.64
C VAL A 11 2.53 22.18 8.59
N PRO A 12 2.10 22.90 9.67
CA PRO A 12 0.82 22.73 10.38
C PRO A 12 0.16 21.33 10.45
N GLY A 13 0.43 20.53 11.50
CA GLY A 13 -0.33 19.30 11.81
C GLY A 13 0.40 17.99 11.53
N MET A 14 1.71 18.08 11.35
CA MET A 14 2.60 16.93 11.22
C MET A 14 2.53 16.02 12.48
N ARG A 15 2.61 14.70 12.30
CA ARG A 15 2.73 13.67 13.36
C ARG A 15 4.17 13.13 13.40
N PRO A 16 4.67 12.65 14.55
CA PRO A 16 6.01 12.09 14.66
C PRO A 16 6.30 11.00 13.61
N GLY A 17 7.46 11.10 12.95
CA GLY A 17 7.92 10.18 11.89
C GLY A 17 7.86 10.73 10.46
N GLU A 18 7.35 11.94 10.23
CA GLU A 18 7.13 12.47 8.87
C GLU A 18 8.38 13.00 8.15
N GLN A 19 9.02 12.06 7.46
CA GLN A 19 9.76 12.28 6.22
C GLN A 19 8.80 12.11 5.01
N CYS A 20 9.02 12.84 3.91
CA CYS A 20 8.24 12.71 2.68
C CYS A 20 8.28 11.25 2.19
N PHE A 21 7.12 10.56 2.11
CA PHE A 21 7.10 9.14 1.75
C PHE A 21 7.58 8.85 0.31
N ILE A 22 7.77 9.89 -0.52
CA ILE A 22 8.28 9.80 -1.89
C ILE A 22 9.82 9.87 -1.95
N CYS A 23 10.45 10.84 -1.29
CA CYS A 23 11.92 11.08 -1.41
C CYS A 23 12.67 11.13 -0.07
N LYS A 24 11.97 10.89 1.04
CA LYS A 24 12.44 11.01 2.42
C LYS A 24 12.89 12.41 2.89
N GLY A 25 12.78 13.45 2.05
CA GLY A 25 12.99 14.84 2.46
C GLY A 25 11.99 15.30 3.53
N THR A 26 12.44 16.06 4.53
CA THR A 26 11.62 16.49 5.68
C THR A 26 10.91 17.83 5.47
N ASP A 27 11.42 18.67 4.57
CA ASP A 27 10.98 20.06 4.37
C ASP A 27 9.60 20.21 3.67
N HIS A 28 9.09 19.14 3.04
CA HIS A 28 7.86 19.20 2.27
C HIS A 28 6.94 17.99 2.46
N ALA A 29 5.63 18.24 2.50
CA ALA A 29 4.63 17.19 2.33
C ALA A 29 4.70 16.60 0.90
N ALA A 30 4.49 15.28 0.77
CA ALA A 30 4.64 14.54 -0.49
C ALA A 30 3.88 15.09 -1.71
N LYS A 31 2.77 15.82 -1.48
CA LYS A 31 2.04 16.56 -2.53
C LYS A 31 2.90 17.59 -3.30
N ASN A 32 3.95 18.11 -2.66
CA ASN A 32 4.88 19.12 -3.16
C ASN A 32 6.28 18.51 -3.48
N CYS A 33 6.44 17.18 -3.47
CA CYS A 33 7.75 16.55 -3.67
C CYS A 33 8.28 16.78 -5.09
N PRO A 34 9.56 17.16 -5.28
CA PRO A 34 10.15 17.32 -6.62
C PRO A 34 10.13 16.00 -7.42
N GLU A 35 10.29 14.85 -6.75
CA GLU A 35 10.22 13.52 -7.39
C GLU A 35 8.79 13.04 -7.66
N LYS A 36 7.74 13.81 -7.31
CA LYS A 36 6.35 13.38 -7.44
C LYS A 36 5.97 12.95 -8.86
N SER A 37 6.51 13.59 -9.90
CA SER A 37 6.27 13.19 -11.29
C SER A 37 6.85 11.80 -11.62
N TYR A 38 8.03 11.47 -11.08
CA TYR A 38 8.62 10.14 -11.20
C TYR A 38 7.82 9.10 -10.39
N TRP A 39 7.40 9.46 -9.17
CA TRP A 39 6.55 8.64 -8.30
C TRP A 39 5.21 8.31 -8.97
N ASP A 40 4.52 9.31 -9.52
CA ASP A 40 3.23 9.14 -10.18
C ASP A 40 3.32 8.20 -11.39
N LYS A 41 4.43 8.22 -12.14
CA LYS A 41 4.68 7.30 -13.26
C LYS A 41 5.08 5.88 -12.83
N ASN A 42 5.77 5.72 -11.69
CA ASN A 42 6.36 4.43 -11.28
C ASN A 42 5.61 3.68 -10.18
N LYS A 43 4.66 4.33 -9.49
CA LYS A 43 3.83 3.68 -8.46
C LYS A 43 3.08 2.49 -9.03
N ILE A 44 2.98 1.43 -8.24
CA ILE A 44 2.23 0.22 -8.56
C ILE A 44 0.81 0.33 -8.00
N CYS A 45 -0.18 -0.01 -8.80
CA CYS A 45 -1.56 -0.11 -8.39
C CYS A 45 -1.77 -1.37 -7.55
N LEU A 46 -2.17 -1.20 -6.28
CA LEU A 46 -2.42 -2.32 -5.36
C LEU A 46 -3.72 -3.11 -5.67
N LEU A 47 -4.38 -2.81 -6.80
CA LEU A 47 -5.49 -3.58 -7.39
C LEU A 47 -4.96 -4.46 -8.53
N CYS A 48 -4.73 -3.90 -9.73
CA CYS A 48 -4.34 -4.68 -10.91
C CYS A 48 -2.83 -4.96 -11.05
N ARG A 49 -1.98 -4.46 -10.13
CA ARG A 49 -0.51 -4.59 -10.11
C ARG A 49 0.25 -3.83 -11.18
N GLU A 50 -0.44 -3.15 -12.09
CA GLU A 50 0.16 -2.29 -13.11
C GLU A 50 0.67 -0.93 -12.60
N ARG A 51 1.51 -0.26 -13.40
CA ARG A 51 2.16 1.01 -13.03
C ARG A 51 1.40 2.26 -13.49
N GLY A 52 1.88 3.42 -13.04
CA GLY A 52 1.45 4.75 -13.51
C GLY A 52 0.17 5.30 -12.87
N HIS A 53 -0.55 4.50 -12.10
CA HIS A 53 -1.83 4.88 -11.52
C HIS A 53 -2.02 4.32 -10.09
N SER A 54 -3.07 4.76 -9.40
CA SER A 54 -3.38 4.30 -8.04
C SER A 54 -4.72 3.57 -8.04
N MET A 55 -5.00 2.75 -7.02
CA MET A 55 -6.26 2.00 -6.89
C MET A 55 -7.53 2.87 -7.08
N LYS A 56 -7.49 4.16 -6.74
CA LYS A 56 -8.61 5.09 -6.95
C LYS A 56 -8.88 5.41 -8.44
N ASN A 57 -7.84 5.35 -9.26
CA ASN A 57 -7.80 5.71 -10.67
C ASN A 57 -7.40 4.49 -11.52
N CYS A 58 -7.74 3.28 -11.07
CA CYS A 58 -7.45 2.04 -11.79
C CYS A 58 -8.46 1.89 -12.94
N PRO A 59 -8.02 1.59 -14.18
CA PRO A 59 -8.95 1.35 -15.29
C PRO A 59 -9.78 0.09 -15.03
N ASP A 60 -9.16 -0.94 -14.46
CA ASP A 60 -9.78 -2.23 -14.09
C ASP A 60 -10.66 -2.14 -12.83
N LYS A 61 -11.04 -0.93 -12.40
CA LYS A 61 -11.90 -0.69 -11.24
C LYS A 61 -13.36 -0.93 -11.60
N GLY A 62 -13.71 -2.20 -11.76
CA GLY A 62 -15.10 -2.65 -11.79
C GLY A 62 -15.89 -2.18 -10.55
N ASP A 63 -17.21 -2.07 -10.70
CA ASP A 63 -18.08 -1.49 -9.68
C ASP A 63 -18.21 -2.39 -8.43
N GLY A 64 -18.22 -3.71 -8.65
CA GLY A 64 -18.27 -4.72 -7.62
C GLY A 64 -16.92 -4.97 -6.94
N ASP A 65 -16.99 -5.21 -5.62
CA ASP A 65 -15.90 -5.53 -4.69
C ASP A 65 -14.63 -6.12 -5.32
N LEU A 66 -13.51 -5.49 -4.96
CA LEU A 66 -12.18 -6.10 -4.99
C LEU A 66 -12.24 -7.34 -4.09
N LYS A 67 -12.70 -8.49 -4.61
CA LYS A 67 -13.10 -9.67 -3.82
C LYS A 67 -12.03 -9.97 -2.78
N LYS A 68 -12.29 -9.56 -1.53
CA LYS A 68 -11.33 -9.71 -0.43
C LYS A 68 -11.31 -11.18 -0.04
N PHE A 69 -10.53 -11.94 -0.78
CA PHE A 69 -10.11 -13.28 -0.41
C PHE A 69 -9.28 -13.16 0.86
N CYS A 70 -9.64 -13.93 1.87
CA CYS A 70 -8.90 -13.98 3.11
C CYS A 70 -7.53 -14.60 2.85
N TYR A 71 -6.47 -13.89 3.21
CA TYR A 71 -5.08 -14.36 2.99
C TYR A 71 -4.74 -15.64 3.76
N ASN A 72 -5.55 -16.06 4.73
CA ASN A 72 -5.38 -17.32 5.46
C ASN A 72 -6.00 -18.54 4.74
N CYS A 73 -7.16 -18.37 4.07
CA CYS A 73 -7.94 -19.50 3.54
C CYS A 73 -8.40 -19.40 2.07
N GLY A 74 -8.12 -18.28 1.38
CA GLY A 74 -8.47 -18.07 -0.04
C GLY A 74 -9.93 -17.70 -0.31
N GLU A 75 -10.83 -17.81 0.67
CA GLU A 75 -12.27 -17.55 0.51
C GLU A 75 -12.60 -16.06 0.56
N SER A 76 -13.50 -15.60 -0.31
CA SER A 76 -14.00 -14.22 -0.33
C SER A 76 -15.12 -13.96 0.68
N GLY A 77 -15.25 -12.71 1.13
CA GLY A 77 -16.39 -12.25 1.94
C GLY A 77 -16.04 -11.98 3.41
N HIS A 78 -14.82 -12.29 3.85
CA HIS A 78 -14.33 -11.98 5.18
C HIS A 78 -12.88 -11.50 5.16
N SER A 79 -12.50 -10.63 6.12
CA SER A 79 -11.12 -10.22 6.34
C SER A 79 -10.34 -11.28 7.11
N LEU A 80 -9.00 -11.22 7.09
CA LEU A 80 -8.13 -12.09 7.90
C LEU A 80 -8.56 -12.15 9.38
N SER A 81 -8.88 -11.01 9.98
CA SER A 81 -9.41 -10.84 11.33
C SER A 81 -10.81 -11.43 11.59
N LYS A 82 -11.45 -11.99 10.56
CA LYS A 82 -12.77 -12.65 10.59
C LYS A 82 -12.72 -14.02 9.91
N CYS A 83 -11.54 -14.63 9.78
CA CYS A 83 -11.42 -15.97 9.21
C CYS A 83 -12.04 -17.01 10.14
N PRO A 84 -12.92 -17.90 9.65
CA PRO A 84 -13.48 -18.99 10.46
C PRO A 84 -12.51 -20.18 10.62
N LYS A 85 -11.41 -20.21 9.85
CA LYS A 85 -10.36 -21.23 9.94
C LYS A 85 -9.22 -20.74 10.86
N PRO A 86 -8.51 -21.64 11.58
CA PRO A 86 -7.33 -21.27 12.37
C PRO A 86 -6.31 -20.47 11.57
N ILE A 87 -5.62 -19.54 12.22
CA ILE A 87 -4.61 -18.70 11.56
C ILE A 87 -3.26 -19.43 11.53
N GLU A 88 -2.82 -19.81 10.33
CA GLU A 88 -1.57 -20.54 10.10
C GLU A 88 -0.56 -19.63 9.38
N ASN A 89 0.74 -19.78 9.70
CA ASN A 89 1.83 -19.01 9.07
C ASN A 89 1.61 -17.48 9.06
N GLY A 90 1.04 -16.92 10.14
CA GLY A 90 0.70 -15.49 10.22
C GLY A 90 -0.53 -15.07 9.38
N GLY A 91 -1.22 -16.03 8.76
CA GLY A 91 -2.43 -15.79 7.98
C GLY A 91 -2.20 -15.32 6.55
N THR A 92 -1.05 -15.67 5.96
CA THR A 92 -0.63 -15.18 4.63
C THR A 92 -0.51 -16.27 3.55
N ASN A 93 -0.91 -17.51 3.83
CA ASN A 93 -0.91 -18.65 2.90
C ASN A 93 -1.33 -18.30 1.45
N PHE A 94 -2.41 -17.52 1.28
CA PHE A 94 -2.99 -17.12 -0.01
C PHE A 94 -2.61 -15.68 -0.42
N ALA A 95 -1.87 -14.92 0.40
CA ALA A 95 -1.31 -13.64 -0.01
C ALA A 95 -0.27 -13.88 -1.11
N SER A 96 -0.40 -13.19 -2.25
CA SER A 96 0.64 -13.14 -3.27
C SER A 96 1.47 -11.87 -3.08
N CYS A 97 2.79 -12.03 -2.94
CA CYS A 97 3.74 -10.95 -2.81
C CYS A 97 3.71 -10.00 -4.02
N PHE A 98 3.88 -8.68 -3.81
CA PHE A 98 3.94 -7.72 -4.93
C PHE A 98 5.32 -7.65 -5.58
N VAL A 99 6.37 -8.15 -4.90
CA VAL A 99 7.75 -8.23 -5.39
C VAL A 99 7.93 -9.49 -6.25
N CYS A 100 8.22 -10.65 -5.65
CA CYS A 100 8.52 -11.90 -6.35
C CYS A 100 7.30 -12.66 -6.91
N LYS A 101 6.08 -12.14 -6.72
CA LYS A 101 4.78 -12.71 -7.15
C LYS A 101 4.35 -14.03 -6.49
N GLN A 102 5.26 -14.76 -5.85
CA GLN A 102 4.99 -16.00 -5.10
C GLN A 102 3.92 -15.78 -4.00
N GLN A 103 3.31 -16.89 -3.55
CA GLN A 103 2.32 -16.90 -2.47
C GLN A 103 2.95 -17.16 -1.09
N GLY A 104 2.11 -17.18 -0.04
CA GLY A 104 2.49 -17.50 1.33
C GLY A 104 2.91 -16.32 2.21
N HIS A 105 3.22 -15.15 1.63
CA HIS A 105 3.82 -14.03 2.35
C HIS A 105 3.42 -12.65 1.79
N LEU A 106 3.58 -11.61 2.62
CA LEU A 106 3.40 -10.20 2.22
C LEU A 106 4.74 -9.61 1.78
N SER A 107 4.72 -8.53 1.00
CA SER A 107 5.94 -7.89 0.48
C SER A 107 6.95 -7.50 1.57
N LYS A 108 6.48 -7.06 2.75
CA LYS A 108 7.33 -6.74 3.90
C LYS A 108 8.16 -7.94 4.43
N ASP A 109 7.68 -9.16 4.21
CA ASP A 109 8.24 -10.42 4.68
C ASP A 109 8.99 -11.18 3.56
N CYS A 110 9.07 -10.59 2.36
CA CYS A 110 9.66 -11.22 1.18
C CYS A 110 11.20 -11.13 1.21
N PRO A 111 11.94 -12.24 1.04
CA PRO A 111 13.41 -12.23 1.10
C PRO A 111 14.07 -11.44 -0.05
N GLU A 112 13.37 -11.27 -1.17
CA GLU A 112 13.84 -10.50 -2.34
C GLU A 112 13.52 -9.00 -2.24
N ASN A 113 12.89 -8.53 -1.16
CA ASN A 113 12.39 -7.16 -1.00
C ASN A 113 13.47 -6.14 -0.58
N THR A 114 14.61 -6.11 -1.27
CA THR A 114 15.74 -5.22 -0.96
C THR A 114 15.40 -3.72 -1.03
N HIS A 115 14.34 -3.35 -1.77
CA HIS A 115 13.99 -1.95 -2.07
C HIS A 115 12.51 -1.60 -1.80
N GLY A 116 11.75 -2.47 -1.14
CA GLY A 116 10.30 -2.29 -1.08
C GLY A 116 9.62 -2.54 -2.44
N ILE A 117 8.33 -2.22 -2.52
CA ILE A 117 7.52 -2.37 -3.76
C ILE A 117 7.96 -1.38 -4.87
N TYR A 118 8.83 -0.41 -4.56
CA TYR A 118 9.13 0.72 -5.44
C TYR A 118 10.63 0.83 -5.79
N PRO A 119 11.01 1.24 -7.02
CA PRO A 119 12.41 1.19 -7.49
C PRO A 119 13.46 2.02 -6.73
N LYS A 120 13.08 2.84 -5.75
CA LYS A 120 13.96 3.74 -4.99
C LYS A 120 13.99 3.46 -3.47
N GLY A 121 13.75 2.23 -3.05
CA GLY A 121 13.97 1.83 -1.64
C GLY A 121 12.85 2.18 -0.67
N TRP A 122 11.58 2.21 -1.12
CA TRP A 122 10.46 2.63 -0.28
C TRP A 122 9.74 1.42 0.33
N LEU A 123 10.12 1.11 1.57
CA LEU A 123 9.40 0.17 2.43
C LEU A 123 7.99 0.71 2.77
N LEU A 124 6.98 -0.12 2.50
CA LEU A 124 5.58 -0.08 2.96
C LEU A 124 5.09 -1.53 3.13
#